data_AF-A0A7W5Q8L8-F1
#
_entry.id   AF-A0A7W5Q8L8-F1
#
_cell.length_a   1.000
_cell.length_b   1.000
_cell.length_c   1.000
_cell.angle_alpha   90.00
_cell.angle_beta   90.00
_cell.angle_gamma   90.00
#
_symmetry.space_group_name_H-M   'P 1'
#
loop_
_entity.id
_entity.type
_entity.pdbx_description
1 polymer ?
#
loop_
_entity_poly.entity_id
_entity_poly.type
_entity_poly.pdbx_seq_one_letter_code
_entity_poly.pdbx_strand_id
1 'polypeptide(L)'
;MTTKAKLINISIVENRGRVYASSEDMPGLYVSGYSKEQVTQGLPAAIKALFAAEGIDVIVRELESDEVQMTAPWVAVPLSDAA
;
A
#
# COMPACT_ATOMS: atom_id res chain seq x y z
N MET A 1 -22.30 1.74 5.50
CA MET A 1 -21.76 2.55 4.40
C MET A 1 -20.91 1.61 3.56
N THR A 2 -21.17 1.50 2.27
CA THR A 2 -20.39 0.70 1.32
C THR A 2 -19.10 1.47 1.03
N THR A 3 -17.97 0.95 1.48
CA THR A 3 -16.68 1.60 1.30
C THR A 3 -16.12 1.16 -0.04
N LYS A 4 -16.08 2.07 -1.02
CA LYS A 4 -15.55 1.77 -2.35
C LYS A 4 -14.06 1.43 -2.28
N ALA A 5 -13.57 0.71 -3.30
CA ALA A 5 -12.14 0.48 -3.50
C ALA A 5 -11.35 1.79 -3.44
N LYS A 6 -10.20 1.77 -2.75
CA LYS A 6 -9.31 2.92 -2.58
C LYS A 6 -7.99 2.67 -3.29
N LEU A 7 -7.63 3.60 -4.18
CA LEU A 7 -6.31 3.67 -4.79
C LEU A 7 -5.35 4.41 -3.85
N ILE A 8 -4.12 3.91 -3.73
CA ILE A 8 -3.12 4.34 -2.75
C ILE A 8 -1.80 4.50 -3.50
N ASN A 9 -1.35 5.74 -3.63
CA ASN A 9 -0.04 6.04 -4.20
C ASN A 9 1.03 5.89 -3.12
N ILE A 10 2.07 5.12 -3.42
CA ILE A 10 3.15 4.83 -2.47
C ILE A 10 4.44 5.41 -3.00
N SER A 11 5.07 6.26 -2.19
CA SER A 11 6.40 6.80 -2.43
C SER A 11 7.42 5.89 -1.77
N ILE A 12 8.38 5.41 -2.56
CA ILE A 12 9.50 4.60 -2.08
C ILE A 12 10.79 5.39 -2.23
N VAL A 13 11.46 5.64 -1.11
CA VAL A 13 12.71 6.42 -1.04
C VAL A 13 13.83 5.54 -0.51
N GLU A 14 14.98 5.58 -1.19
CA GLU A 14 16.21 4.97 -0.71
C GLU A 14 17.12 6.03 -0.09
N ASN A 15 17.61 5.78 1.13
CA ASN A 15 18.51 6.67 1.83
C ASN A 15 19.47 5.88 2.72
N ARG A 16 20.78 6.06 2.51
CA ARG A 16 21.87 5.43 3.28
C ARG A 16 21.74 3.90 3.41
N GLY A 17 21.42 3.21 2.30
CA GLY A 17 21.29 1.75 2.26
C GLY A 17 20.04 1.20 2.95
N ARG A 18 19.05 2.05 3.21
CA ARG A 18 17.71 1.67 3.68
C ARG A 18 16.68 2.15 2.68
N VAL A 19 15.64 1.37 2.51
CA VAL A 19 14.49 1.70 1.67
C VAL A 19 13.29 1.93 2.58
N TYR A 20 12.53 2.97 2.29
CA TYR A 20 11.35 3.38 3.06
C TYR A 20 10.19 3.57 2.10
N ALA A 21 9.00 3.11 2.49
CA ALA A 21 7.75 3.40 1.82
C ALA A 21 6.82 4.19 2.72
N SER A 22 6.17 5.20 2.15
CA SER A 22 5.13 6.00 2.78
C SER A 22 4.08 6.43 1.76
N SER A 23 2.91 6.86 2.23
CA SER A 23 1.84 7.35 1.35
C SER A 23 1.19 8.60 1.94
N GLU A 24 0.97 9.60 1.10
CA GLU A 24 0.16 10.78 1.45
C GLU A 24 -1.34 10.44 1.47
N ASP A 25 -1.78 9.50 0.62
CA ASP A 25 -3.17 9.01 0.58
C ASP A 25 -3.54 8.20 1.84
N MET A 26 -2.53 7.74 2.58
CA MET A 26 -2.66 6.94 3.79
C MET A 26 -1.65 7.38 4.86
N PRO A 27 -1.93 8.49 5.57
CA PRO A 27 -1.09 8.94 6.67
C PRO A 27 -0.91 7.84 7.73
N GLY A 28 0.34 7.64 8.17
CA GLY A 28 0.69 6.56 9.10
C GLY A 28 1.16 5.27 8.41
N LEU A 29 1.03 5.14 7.08
CA LEU A 29 1.66 4.04 6.34
C LEU A 29 3.17 4.23 6.32
N TYR A 30 3.89 3.31 6.96
CA TYR A 30 5.34 3.28 6.97
C TYR A 30 5.86 1.85 6.93
N VAL A 31 6.67 1.54 5.91
CA VAL A 31 7.38 0.25 5.78
C VAL A 31 8.84 0.53 5.49
N SER A 32 9.76 -0.19 6.13
CA SER A 32 11.19 -0.02 5.93
C SER A 32 11.89 -1.35 5.74
N GLY A 33 12.94 -1.38 4.91
CA GLY A 33 13.74 -2.56 4.63
C GLY A 33 15.12 -2.20 4.07
N TYR A 34 15.85 -3.22 3.64
CA TYR A 34 17.17 -3.06 3.02
C TYR A 34 17.13 -3.09 1.48
N SER A 35 16.00 -3.48 0.90
CA SER A 35 15.78 -3.46 -0.54
C SER A 35 14.35 -3.05 -0.86
N LYS A 36 14.10 -2.67 -2.12
CA LYS A 36 12.76 -2.32 -2.59
C LYS A 36 11.83 -3.52 -2.48
N GLU A 37 12.29 -4.71 -2.84
CA GLU A 37 11.51 -5.94 -2.79
C GLU A 37 11.04 -6.24 -1.37
N GLN A 38 11.91 -6.09 -0.37
CA GLN A 38 11.53 -6.28 1.04
C GLN A 38 10.43 -5.31 1.47
N VAL A 39 10.55 -4.04 1.06
CA VAL A 39 9.56 -3.01 1.37
C VAL A 39 8.25 -3.31 0.67
N THR A 40 8.28 -3.62 -0.64
CA THR A 40 7.11 -3.98 -1.44
C THR A 40 6.37 -5.19 -0.87
N GLN A 41 7.09 -6.23 -0.42
CA GLN A 41 6.49 -7.40 0.23
C GLN A 41 5.80 -7.07 1.57
N GLY A 42 6.25 -6.02 2.27
CA GLY A 42 5.66 -5.56 3.52
C GLY A 42 4.42 -4.66 3.36
N LEU A 43 4.27 -4.02 2.19
CA LEU A 43 3.17 -3.08 1.92
C LEU A 43 1.77 -3.67 2.10
N PRO A 44 1.43 -4.88 1.58
CA PRO A 44 0.11 -5.45 1.76
C PRO A 44 -0.30 -5.59 3.24
N ALA A 45 0.63 -6.04 4.09
CA ALA A 45 0.37 -6.25 5.50
C ALA A 45 0.17 -4.91 6.24
N ALA A 46 1.00 -3.91 5.93
CA ALA A 46 0.89 -2.59 6.53
C ALA A 46 -0.40 -1.86 6.14
N ILE A 47 -0.79 -1.93 4.85
CA ILE A 47 -2.04 -1.33 4.36
C ILE A 47 -3.25 -2.00 5.04
N LYS A 48 -3.27 -3.33 5.11
CA LYS A 48 -4.35 -4.07 5.80
C LYS A 48 -4.45 -3.69 7.27
N ALA A 49 -3.33 -3.56 7.97
CA ALA A 49 -3.33 -3.20 9.39
C ALA A 49 -3.96 -1.82 9.65
N LEU A 50 -3.70 -0.84 8.78
CA LEU A 50 -4.29 0.50 8.90
C LEU A 50 -5.80 0.49 8.65
N PHE A 51 -6.28 -0.20 7.60
CA PHE A 51 -7.72 -0.36 7.40
C PHE A 51 -8.39 -1.13 8.53
N ALA A 52 -7.75 -2.18 9.06
CA ALA A 52 -8.27 -2.94 10.18
C ALA A 52 -8.39 -2.10 11.46
N ALA A 53 -7.51 -1.12 11.67
CA ALA A 53 -7.62 -0.16 12.77
C ALA A 53 -8.86 0.75 12.66
N GLU A 54 -9.38 0.94 11.44
CA GLU A 54 -10.66 1.62 11.16
C GLU A 54 -11.86 0.65 11.13
N GLY A 55 -11.65 -0.64 11.42
CA GLY A 55 -12.68 -1.68 11.39
C GLY A 55 -13.07 -2.14 9.98
N ILE A 56 -12.22 -1.90 8.98
CA ILE A 56 -12.47 -2.25 7.57
C ILE A 56 -11.53 -3.41 7.19
N ASP A 57 -12.09 -4.53 6.75
CA ASP A 57 -11.30 -5.64 6.20
C ASP A 57 -11.18 -5.50 4.67
N VAL A 58 -9.96 -5.63 4.14
CA VAL A 58 -9.63 -5.32 2.75
C VAL A 58 -8.73 -6.37 2.09
N ILE A 59 -8.96 -6.61 0.80
CA ILE A 59 -8.00 -7.23 -0.10
C ILE A 59 -7.11 -6.12 -0.66
N VAL A 60 -5.79 -6.33 -0.61
CA VAL A 60 -4.80 -5.37 -1.13
C VAL A 60 -4.07 -5.98 -2.32
N ARG A 61 -3.94 -5.23 -3.41
CA ARG A 61 -3.23 -5.64 -4.63
C ARG A 61 -2.38 -4.50 -5.17
N GLU A 62 -1.23 -4.85 -5.73
CA GLU A 62 -0.45 -3.94 -6.57
C GLU A 62 -1.10 -3.89 -7.95
N LEU A 63 -1.19 -2.70 -8.56
CA LEU A 63 -1.65 -2.56 -9.94
C LEU A 63 -0.43 -2.57 -10.86
N GLU A 64 -0.49 -3.37 -11.92
CA GLU A 64 0.54 -3.36 -12.97
C GLU A 64 0.54 -1.99 -13.65
N SER A 65 1.70 -1.32 -13.64
CA SER A 65 1.93 -0.08 -14.38
C SER A 65 2.67 -0.43 -15.66
N ASP A 66 1.97 -0.35 -16.79
CA ASP A 66 2.54 -0.77 -18.08
C ASP A 66 3.67 0.13 -18.60
N GLU A 67 3.86 1.36 -18.10
CA GLU A 67 4.92 2.24 -18.60
C GLU A 67 5.48 3.17 -17.52
N VAL A 68 6.77 2.97 -17.21
CA VAL A 68 7.75 4.00 -16.78
C VAL A 68 7.36 4.90 -15.58
N GLN A 69 6.56 4.41 -14.62
CA GLN A 69 6.38 5.13 -13.35
C GLN A 69 6.74 4.25 -12.15
N MET A 70 7.77 4.70 -11.42
CA MET A 70 8.34 4.06 -10.22
C MET A 70 7.39 4.00 -9.01
N THR A 71 6.10 4.25 -9.23
CA THR A 71 5.02 4.36 -8.25
C THR A 71 3.82 3.58 -8.77
N ALA A 72 3.92 2.25 -8.78
CA ALA A 72 2.77 1.42 -9.06
C ALA A 72 1.70 1.67 -7.97
N PRO A 73 0.49 2.10 -8.33
CA PRO A 73 -0.54 2.36 -7.34
C PRO A 73 -1.01 1.04 -6.72
N TRP A 74 -1.28 1.08 -5.42
CA TRP A 74 -1.87 -0.03 -4.69
C TRP A 74 -3.37 0.17 -4.58
N VAL A 75 -4.15 -0.90 -4.67
CA VAL A 75 -5.60 -0.87 -4.48
C VAL A 75 -5.99 -1.69 -3.26
N ALA A 76 -6.81 -1.09 -2.40
CA ALA A 76 -7.47 -1.77 -1.29
C ALA A 76 -8.98 -1.87 -1.58
N VAL A 77 -9.52 -3.09 -1.56
CA VAL A 77 -10.93 -3.38 -1.84
C VAL A 77 -11.57 -3.97 -0.59
N PRO A 78 -12.57 -3.31 0.01
CA PRO A 78 -13.28 -3.85 1.16
C PRO A 78 -13.99 -5.16 0.86
N LEU A 79 -13.89 -6.12 1.78
CA LEU A 79 -14.49 -7.46 1.60
C LEU A 79 -16.02 -7.44 1.59
N SER A 80 -16.65 -6.44 2.21
CA SER A 80 -18.10 -6.23 2.09
C SER A 80 -18.57 -6.00 0.66
N ASP A 81 -17.67 -5.58 -0.23
CA ASP A 81 -17.95 -5.15 -1.59
C ASP A 81 -17.40 -6.15 -2.64
N ALA A 82 -16.79 -7.27 -2.20
CA ALA A 82 -16.16 -8.27 -3.05
C ALA A 82 -17.01 -9.54 -3.30
N ALA A 83 -18.31 -9.50 -2.92
CA ALA A 83 -19.27 -10.60 -3.02
C ALA A 83 -20.27 -10.42 -4.17
#